data_AF-A0A1I7F8R3-F1
#
_entry.id   AF-A0A1I7F8R3-F1
#
_cell.length_a   1.000
_cell.length_b   1.000
_cell.length_c   1.000
_cell.angle_alpha   90.00
_cell.angle_beta   90.00
_cell.angle_gamma   90.00
#
_symmetry.space_group_name_H-M   'P 1'
#
loop_
_entity.id
_entity.type
_entity.pdbx_description
1 polymer ?
#
loop_
_entity_poly.entity_id
_entity_poly.type
_entity_poly.pdbx_seq_one_letter_code
_entity_poly.pdbx_strand_id
1 'polypeptide(L)'
;MKKEELELLPEGLVTCILNDREVRILKISTSEIEVRLAEKEEIQSIKLCFYNFHKYEYDKIEINNYKIIDTKEERFYYIYTIAIEDVDFSYNVKRIFKDYSRYIMLKNYGEENEFSEDMTGYPKDKDLDFYEFYIDQKKDWMKDLKYNKNIDRNIELAVKIDNYTLYNKYLENDIKSFMKYYYEENYISDSGIFNKEVKRIYFGNEFCHNLFPKEDLLLRLIEKAYAENLNVTLCFTYMRERYIEKTKNILEKVYDLCRKNNRKIEIIINDWGILSILEDKKDYFSISLGVLLNKRKKDPRYVYKNGYKENKGLMAQNSLNSSMFSDFLKSLGIERYEYEACGYDIEIAKKSSSLHMPFYVTNISQYCTLNATLQTGKRGKQKLVKCCKKYCTDYVFMYPKHLKMIGRYNSLFAFDDTLLKNSQKLISYIDNGVDRIVLNFI
;
A
#
# COMPACT_ATOMS: atom_id res chain seq x y z
N MET A 1 -12.43 -44.81 7.68
CA MET A 1 -11.31 -43.92 7.32
C MET A 1 -10.13 -44.76 6.91
N LYS A 2 -9.64 -44.60 5.67
CA LYS A 2 -8.33 -45.15 5.30
C LYS A 2 -7.26 -44.45 6.15
N LYS A 3 -6.17 -45.13 6.49
CA LYS A 3 -5.04 -44.48 7.16
C LYS A 3 -4.48 -43.45 6.17
N GLU A 4 -4.40 -42.18 6.57
CA GLU A 4 -3.89 -41.05 5.76
C GLU A 4 -4.86 -40.53 4.67
N GLU A 5 -6.05 -40.09 5.07
CA GLU A 5 -7.02 -39.42 4.20
C GLU A 5 -7.40 -38.06 4.82
N LEU A 6 -7.43 -37.00 4.00
CA LEU A 6 -7.91 -35.67 4.39
C LEU A 6 -9.02 -35.21 3.45
N GLU A 7 -10.09 -34.68 4.04
CA GLU A 7 -11.17 -34.01 3.32
C GLU A 7 -10.93 -32.51 3.27
N LEU A 8 -11.32 -31.88 2.17
CA LEU A 8 -11.33 -30.42 2.01
C LEU A 8 -9.99 -29.74 2.34
N LEU A 9 -8.88 -30.34 1.88
CA LEU A 9 -7.57 -29.70 1.96
C LEU A 9 -7.62 -28.32 1.26
N PRO A 10 -6.98 -27.26 1.82
CA PRO A 10 -6.99 -25.96 1.18
C PRO A 10 -6.48 -26.02 -0.27
N GLU A 11 -7.26 -25.48 -1.20
CA GLU A 11 -6.98 -25.53 -2.65
C GLU A 11 -5.61 -24.91 -2.99
N GLY A 12 -5.15 -23.92 -2.22
CA GLY A 12 -3.82 -23.34 -2.39
C GLY A 12 -2.65 -24.29 -2.06
N LEU A 13 -2.89 -25.44 -1.41
CA LEU A 13 -1.84 -26.42 -1.08
C LEU A 13 -1.74 -27.55 -2.09
N VAL A 14 -2.88 -28.00 -2.62
CA VAL A 14 -2.93 -29.01 -3.67
C VAL A 14 -4.04 -28.66 -4.66
N THR A 15 -3.66 -28.54 -5.91
CA THR A 15 -4.58 -28.33 -7.04
C THR A 15 -4.56 -29.56 -7.96
N CYS A 16 -5.72 -29.94 -8.47
CA CYS A 16 -5.86 -30.95 -9.52
C CYS A 16 -6.32 -30.31 -10.82
N ILE A 17 -5.65 -30.67 -11.91
CA ILE A 17 -5.99 -30.24 -13.26
C ILE A 17 -6.35 -31.50 -14.05
N LEU A 18 -7.63 -31.63 -14.41
CA LEU A 18 -8.13 -32.69 -15.28
C LEU A 18 -8.40 -32.10 -16.66
N ASN A 19 -7.85 -32.70 -17.72
CA ASN A 19 -8.08 -32.24 -19.09
C ASN A 19 -7.81 -30.72 -19.27
N ASP A 20 -6.71 -30.25 -18.66
CA ASP A 20 -6.29 -28.84 -18.62
C ASP A 20 -7.28 -27.86 -17.94
N ARG A 21 -8.22 -28.39 -17.13
CA ARG A 21 -9.13 -27.60 -16.29
C ARG A 21 -8.87 -27.88 -14.82
N GLU A 22 -8.75 -26.82 -14.03
CA GLU A 22 -8.68 -26.94 -12.58
C GLU A 22 -9.99 -27.48 -12.02
N VAL A 23 -9.90 -28.55 -11.24
CA VAL A 23 -11.04 -29.18 -10.57
C VAL A 23 -10.85 -29.18 -9.06
N ARG A 24 -11.96 -29.21 -8.33
CA ARG A 24 -11.92 -29.20 -6.87
C ARG A 24 -11.66 -30.59 -6.33
N ILE A 25 -10.62 -30.72 -5.49
CA ILE A 25 -10.36 -31.91 -4.69
C ILE A 25 -11.30 -31.90 -3.48
N LEU A 26 -12.06 -32.98 -3.31
CA LEU A 26 -12.93 -33.21 -2.14
C LEU A 26 -12.19 -34.00 -1.07
N LYS A 27 -11.47 -35.05 -1.48
CA LYS A 27 -10.67 -35.90 -0.60
C LYS A 27 -9.37 -36.28 -1.26
N ILE A 28 -8.34 -36.48 -0.45
CA ILE A 28 -7.04 -36.94 -0.93
C ILE A 28 -6.45 -37.90 0.11
N SER A 29 -5.80 -38.94 -0.39
CA SER A 29 -5.03 -39.90 0.39
C SER A 29 -3.78 -40.28 -0.41
N THR A 30 -2.92 -41.12 0.17
CA THR A 30 -1.65 -41.51 -0.46
C THR A 30 -1.77 -42.46 -1.64
N SER A 31 -2.99 -42.90 -1.96
CA SER A 31 -3.31 -43.78 -3.10
C SER A 31 -4.57 -43.39 -3.86
N GLU A 32 -5.35 -42.40 -3.40
CA GLU A 32 -6.63 -42.03 -4.01
C GLU A 32 -6.91 -40.54 -3.90
N ILE A 33 -7.61 -40.02 -4.92
CA ILE A 33 -8.19 -38.68 -4.91
C ILE A 33 -9.68 -38.75 -5.23
N GLU A 34 -10.45 -37.88 -4.61
CA GLU A 34 -11.86 -37.64 -4.93
C GLU A 34 -12.00 -36.21 -5.45
N VAL A 35 -12.52 -36.05 -6.65
CA VAL A 35 -12.64 -34.74 -7.32
C VAL A 35 -14.06 -34.46 -7.78
N ARG A 36 -14.40 -33.17 -7.86
CA ARG A 36 -15.71 -32.67 -8.29
C ARG A 36 -15.64 -32.06 -9.69
N LEU A 37 -16.51 -32.51 -10.59
CA LEU A 37 -16.68 -31.95 -11.93
C LEU A 37 -18.10 -31.43 -12.13
N ALA A 38 -18.25 -30.35 -12.92
CA ALA A 38 -19.57 -29.79 -13.24
C ALA A 38 -20.35 -30.70 -14.22
N GLU A 39 -19.65 -31.38 -15.11
CA GLU A 39 -20.21 -32.22 -16.17
C GLU A 39 -19.55 -33.60 -16.14
N LYS A 40 -20.24 -34.59 -16.72
CA LYS A 40 -19.68 -35.92 -16.91
C LYS A 40 -18.72 -35.88 -18.10
N GLU A 41 -17.45 -36.19 -17.88
CA GLU A 41 -16.43 -36.24 -18.92
C GLU A 41 -15.52 -37.45 -18.74
N GLU A 42 -14.90 -37.87 -19.85
CA GLU A 42 -13.83 -38.86 -19.81
C GLU A 42 -12.53 -38.17 -19.39
N ILE A 43 -11.86 -38.71 -18.38
CA ILE A 43 -10.59 -38.20 -17.90
C ILE A 43 -9.50 -38.74 -18.84
N GLN A 44 -8.74 -37.84 -19.48
CA GLN A 44 -7.64 -38.20 -20.38
C GLN A 44 -6.29 -37.88 -19.76
N SER A 45 -6.22 -36.81 -18.97
CA SER A 45 -5.00 -36.38 -18.30
C SER A 45 -5.29 -35.88 -16.89
N ILE A 46 -4.37 -36.17 -15.98
CA ILE A 46 -4.40 -35.72 -14.59
C ILE A 46 -3.06 -35.09 -14.27
N LYS A 47 -3.07 -33.82 -13.86
CA LYS A 47 -1.90 -33.13 -13.32
C LYS A 47 -2.21 -32.67 -11.91
N LEU A 48 -1.29 -32.90 -10.99
CA LEU A 48 -1.42 -32.44 -9.61
C LEU A 48 -0.27 -31.49 -9.29
N CYS A 49 -0.61 -30.40 -8.61
CA CYS A 49 0.35 -29.37 -8.20
C CYS A 49 0.35 -29.30 -6.67
N PHE A 50 1.46 -29.64 -6.04
CA PHE A 50 1.63 -29.63 -4.58
C PHE A 50 2.51 -28.46 -4.15
N TYR A 51 1.98 -27.57 -3.31
CA TYR A 51 2.76 -26.47 -2.78
C TYR A 51 3.90 -26.99 -1.88
N ASN A 52 5.10 -26.50 -2.10
CA ASN A 52 6.28 -26.85 -1.34
C ASN A 52 6.63 -25.72 -0.37
N PHE A 53 6.44 -25.95 0.93
CA PHE A 53 6.69 -24.96 1.97
C PHE A 53 8.16 -24.53 2.08
N HIS A 54 9.10 -25.36 1.60
CA HIS A 54 10.54 -25.07 1.67
C HIS A 54 11.09 -24.39 0.42
N LYS A 55 10.47 -24.64 -0.75
CA LYS A 55 10.88 -24.04 -2.03
C LYS A 55 10.05 -22.82 -2.43
N TYR A 56 8.89 -22.62 -1.82
CA TYR A 56 7.94 -21.54 -2.13
C TYR A 56 7.40 -21.59 -3.56
N GLU A 57 7.23 -22.80 -4.09
CA GLU A 57 6.73 -23.08 -5.44
C GLU A 57 5.84 -24.34 -5.43
N TYR A 58 5.22 -24.67 -6.55
CA TYR A 58 4.47 -25.91 -6.71
C TYR A 58 5.32 -26.98 -7.37
N ASP A 59 5.44 -28.15 -6.74
CA ASP A 59 5.92 -29.36 -7.40
C ASP A 59 4.77 -29.95 -8.23
N LYS A 60 4.97 -30.03 -9.55
CA LYS A 60 3.97 -30.53 -10.49
C LYS A 60 4.28 -31.98 -10.84
N ILE A 61 3.26 -32.83 -10.79
CA ILE A 61 3.33 -34.23 -11.23
C ILE A 61 2.24 -34.52 -12.26
N GLU A 62 2.55 -35.36 -13.24
CA GLU A 62 1.60 -35.87 -14.23
C GLU A 62 1.32 -37.34 -13.92
N ILE A 63 0.04 -37.69 -13.77
CA ILE A 63 -0.35 -39.05 -13.40
C ILE A 63 -0.66 -39.82 -14.66
N ASN A 64 0.21 -40.78 -14.98
CA ASN A 64 0.07 -41.64 -16.15
C ASN A 64 -0.77 -42.90 -15.86
N ASN A 65 -0.69 -43.41 -14.64
CA ASN A 65 -1.33 -44.66 -14.23
C ASN A 65 -2.37 -44.38 -13.15
N TYR A 66 -3.65 -44.39 -13.54
CA TYR A 66 -4.76 -44.22 -12.62
C TYR A 66 -5.94 -45.12 -13.02
N LYS A 67 -6.85 -45.34 -12.06
CA LYS A 67 -8.08 -46.09 -12.28
C LYS A 67 -9.25 -45.35 -11.63
N ILE A 68 -10.30 -45.08 -12.40
CA ILE A 68 -11.56 -44.60 -11.85
C ILE A 68 -12.23 -45.75 -11.10
N ILE A 69 -12.37 -45.60 -9.78
CA ILE A 69 -12.94 -46.60 -8.88
C ILE A 69 -14.46 -46.45 -8.81
N ASP A 70 -14.91 -45.19 -8.72
CA ASP A 70 -16.32 -44.86 -8.58
C ASP A 70 -16.64 -43.54 -9.29
N THR A 71 -17.89 -43.41 -9.73
CA THR A 71 -18.43 -42.18 -10.30
C THR A 71 -19.85 -41.98 -9.79
N LYS A 72 -20.02 -40.96 -8.95
CA LYS A 72 -21.31 -40.63 -8.34
C LYS A 72 -21.91 -39.40 -9.00
N GLU A 73 -23.16 -39.52 -9.41
CA GLU A 73 -23.97 -38.40 -9.90
C GLU A 73 -24.67 -37.72 -8.72
N GLU A 74 -24.43 -36.41 -8.58
CA GLU A 74 -25.15 -35.53 -7.68
C GLU A 74 -26.01 -34.55 -8.50
N ARG A 75 -26.98 -33.90 -7.86
CA ARG A 75 -27.96 -33.04 -8.56
C ARG A 75 -27.35 -31.98 -9.49
N PHE A 76 -26.14 -31.49 -9.18
CA PHE A 76 -25.50 -30.38 -9.89
C PHE A 76 -24.06 -30.65 -10.32
N TYR A 77 -23.52 -31.83 -10.03
CA TYR A 77 -22.11 -32.15 -10.28
C TYR A 77 -21.88 -33.67 -10.22
N TYR A 78 -20.70 -34.09 -10.65
CA TYR A 78 -20.23 -35.47 -10.58
C TYR A 78 -19.03 -35.56 -9.65
N ILE A 79 -18.96 -36.65 -8.90
CA ILE A 79 -17.81 -37.00 -8.06
C ILE A 79 -17.10 -38.19 -8.70
N TYR A 80 -15.79 -38.06 -8.92
CA TYR A 80 -14.94 -39.15 -9.38
C TYR A 80 -13.98 -39.54 -8.28
N THR A 81 -13.95 -40.83 -7.94
CA THR A 81 -12.93 -41.41 -7.07
C THR A 81 -11.91 -42.12 -7.92
N ILE A 82 -10.65 -41.70 -7.82
CA ILE A 82 -9.56 -42.12 -8.69
C ILE A 82 -8.45 -42.75 -7.84
N ALA A 83 -8.15 -44.03 -8.08
CA ALA A 83 -6.96 -44.69 -7.56
C ALA A 83 -5.74 -44.27 -8.37
N ILE A 84 -4.65 -43.96 -7.66
CA ILE A 84 -3.37 -43.53 -8.22
C ILE A 84 -2.27 -44.37 -7.58
N GLU A 85 -1.62 -45.20 -8.39
CA GLU A 85 -0.44 -45.98 -7.99
C GLU A 85 0.82 -45.28 -8.51
N ASP A 86 1.22 -44.22 -7.82
CA ASP A 86 2.37 -43.42 -8.20
C ASP A 86 3.17 -43.03 -6.94
N VAL A 87 4.49 -43.30 -6.96
CA VAL A 87 5.37 -43.09 -5.81
C VAL A 87 5.55 -41.61 -5.52
N ASP A 88 5.63 -40.78 -6.56
CA ASP A 88 5.78 -39.33 -6.41
C ASP A 88 4.49 -38.71 -5.88
N PHE A 89 3.32 -39.17 -6.33
CA PHE A 89 2.03 -38.80 -5.75
C PHE A 89 2.00 -39.13 -4.25
N SER A 90 2.28 -40.37 -3.88
CA SER A 90 2.25 -40.82 -2.49
C SER A 90 3.20 -40.01 -1.60
N TYR A 91 4.42 -39.75 -2.09
CA TYR A 91 5.41 -38.92 -1.41
C TYR A 91 4.93 -37.49 -1.20
N ASN A 92 4.40 -36.85 -2.25
CA ASN A 92 3.93 -35.46 -2.18
C ASN A 92 2.70 -35.32 -1.26
N VAL A 93 1.79 -36.30 -1.24
CA VAL A 93 0.66 -36.32 -0.31
C VAL A 93 1.13 -36.44 1.14
N LYS A 94 2.06 -37.35 1.44
CA LYS A 94 2.61 -37.49 2.80
C LYS A 94 3.31 -36.20 3.26
N ARG A 95 4.09 -35.59 2.36
CA ARG A 95 4.77 -34.32 2.63
C ARG A 95 3.77 -33.21 2.92
N ILE A 96 2.78 -32.99 2.06
CA ILE A 96 1.83 -31.90 2.27
C ILE A 96 0.99 -32.10 3.53
N PHE A 97 0.66 -33.34 3.88
CA PHE A 97 -0.04 -33.66 5.13
C PHE A 97 0.81 -33.32 6.34
N LYS A 98 2.10 -33.68 6.33
CA LYS A 98 3.05 -33.33 7.39
C LYS A 98 3.19 -31.81 7.53
N ASP A 99 3.43 -31.11 6.43
CA ASP A 99 3.67 -29.65 6.43
C ASP A 99 2.41 -28.89 6.85
N TYR A 100 1.25 -29.30 6.35
CA TYR A 100 -0.02 -28.67 6.72
C TYR A 100 -0.40 -28.98 8.17
N SER A 101 -0.15 -30.20 8.66
CA SER A 101 -0.37 -30.54 10.07
C SER A 101 0.52 -29.68 10.98
N ARG A 102 1.79 -29.49 10.62
CA ARG A 102 2.70 -28.57 11.33
C ARG A 102 2.14 -27.14 11.33
N TYR A 103 1.72 -26.64 10.17
CA TYR A 103 1.10 -25.32 10.04
C TYR A 103 -0.11 -25.16 10.97
N ILE A 104 -1.04 -26.12 10.98
CA ILE A 104 -2.23 -26.10 11.84
C ILE A 104 -1.81 -26.09 13.31
N MET A 105 -0.85 -26.95 13.68
CA MET A 105 -0.40 -27.09 15.06
C MET A 105 0.22 -25.77 15.55
N LEU A 106 1.12 -25.17 14.78
CA LEU A 106 1.72 -23.88 15.11
C LEU A 106 0.68 -22.75 15.18
N LYS A 107 -0.30 -22.74 14.27
CA LYS A 107 -1.32 -21.68 14.23
C LYS A 107 -2.28 -21.74 15.42
N ASN A 108 -2.59 -22.93 15.90
CA ASN A 108 -3.55 -23.12 17.00
C ASN A 108 -2.90 -23.16 18.38
N TYR A 109 -1.66 -23.64 18.46
CA TYR A 109 -0.98 -23.92 19.73
C TYR A 109 0.37 -23.21 19.88
N GLY A 110 0.87 -22.54 18.84
CA GLY A 110 2.09 -21.75 18.95
C GLY A 110 1.87 -20.50 19.80
N GLU A 111 2.89 -20.12 20.56
CA GLU A 111 2.84 -18.93 21.39
C GLU A 111 3.28 -17.68 20.61
N GLU A 112 2.62 -16.55 20.90
CA GLU A 112 2.96 -15.24 20.32
C GLU A 112 3.17 -15.24 18.80
N ASN A 113 4.42 -15.12 18.36
CA ASN A 113 4.86 -15.03 16.98
C ASN A 113 5.69 -16.26 16.55
N GLU A 114 5.71 -17.34 17.33
CA GLU A 114 6.40 -18.60 16.97
C GLU A 114 5.95 -19.14 15.61
N PHE A 115 4.65 -19.07 15.34
CA PHE A 115 4.11 -19.43 14.04
C PHE A 115 4.77 -18.61 12.92
N SER A 116 4.89 -17.30 13.09
CA SER A 116 5.50 -16.42 12.07
C SER A 116 6.99 -16.70 11.89
N GLU A 117 7.71 -16.92 13.01
CA GLU A 117 9.12 -17.27 13.01
C GLU A 117 9.37 -18.58 12.26
N ASP A 118 8.65 -19.64 12.61
CA ASP A 118 8.86 -20.96 12.03
C ASP A 118 8.46 -21.01 10.56
N MET A 119 7.32 -20.39 10.22
CA MET A 119 6.78 -20.44 8.87
C MET A 119 7.53 -19.54 7.89
N THR A 120 8.18 -18.47 8.37
CA THR A 120 8.69 -17.41 7.47
C THR A 120 10.06 -16.83 7.85
N GLY A 121 10.66 -17.26 8.96
CA GLY A 121 11.87 -16.66 9.50
C GLY A 121 11.64 -15.26 10.09
N TYR A 122 10.39 -14.92 10.46
CA TYR A 122 10.07 -13.63 11.08
C TYR A 122 10.83 -13.45 12.39
N PRO A 123 11.54 -12.32 12.60
CA PRO A 123 12.37 -12.12 13.79
C PRO A 123 11.54 -11.73 15.00
N LYS A 124 10.83 -12.70 15.61
CA LYS A 124 9.90 -12.45 16.73
C LYS A 124 10.55 -11.70 17.90
N ASP A 125 11.83 -11.98 18.19
CA ASP A 125 12.55 -11.36 19.31
C ASP A 125 12.69 -9.83 19.16
N LYS A 126 12.59 -9.32 17.93
CA LYS A 126 12.65 -7.87 17.66
C LYS A 126 11.32 -7.16 17.91
N ASP A 127 10.21 -7.89 18.11
CA ASP A 127 8.90 -7.28 18.37
C ASP A 127 8.79 -6.60 19.74
N LEU A 128 9.76 -6.83 20.64
CA LEU A 128 9.82 -6.19 21.96
C LEU A 128 10.76 -4.98 22.02
N ASP A 129 11.48 -4.70 20.92
CA ASP A 129 12.40 -3.56 20.85
C ASP A 129 11.67 -2.33 20.29
N PHE A 130 11.44 -1.34 21.14
CA PHE A 130 10.78 -0.06 20.80
C PHE A 130 11.69 1.12 21.14
N TYR A 131 11.46 2.25 20.47
CA TYR A 131 11.92 3.53 21.01
C TYR A 131 10.97 3.96 22.13
N GLU A 132 11.48 4.76 23.07
CA GLU A 132 10.64 5.35 24.12
C GLU A 132 9.86 6.56 23.58
N PHE A 133 10.51 7.39 22.76
CA PHE A 133 9.92 8.58 22.16
C PHE A 133 10.06 8.59 20.64
N TYR A 134 9.04 9.13 19.96
CA TYR A 134 9.06 9.29 18.50
C TYR A 134 10.19 10.20 18.02
N ILE A 135 10.60 11.17 18.83
CA ILE A 135 11.69 12.08 18.46
C ILE A 135 13.02 11.34 18.28
N ASP A 136 13.30 10.35 19.13
CA ASP A 136 14.52 9.53 19.04
C ASP A 136 14.46 8.60 17.84
N GLN A 137 13.30 7.99 17.60
CA GLN A 137 13.02 7.20 16.40
C GLN A 137 13.25 8.01 15.12
N LYS A 138 12.74 9.25 15.07
CA LYS A 138 12.87 10.13 13.91
C LYS A 138 14.33 10.55 13.70
N LYS A 139 15.06 10.91 14.76
CA LYS A 139 16.51 11.22 14.68
C LYS A 139 17.31 10.05 14.15
N ASP A 140 17.06 8.85 14.67
CA ASP A 140 17.79 7.64 14.26
C ASP A 140 17.52 7.29 12.79
N TRP A 141 16.27 7.41 12.34
CA TRP A 141 15.91 7.18 10.94
C TRP A 141 16.57 8.15 9.95
N MET A 142 16.81 9.39 10.38
CA MET A 142 17.46 10.43 9.57
C MET A 142 18.98 10.47 9.77
N LYS A 143 19.52 9.58 10.60
CA LYS A 143 20.96 9.50 10.85
C LYS A 143 21.70 9.03 9.60
N ASP A 144 22.91 9.57 9.43
CA ASP A 144 23.85 9.21 8.37
C ASP A 144 23.31 9.44 6.93
N LEU A 145 22.34 10.34 6.77
CA LEU A 145 21.92 10.84 5.47
C LEU A 145 23.03 11.74 4.89
N LYS A 146 23.93 11.15 4.09
CA LYS A 146 24.95 11.87 3.33
C LYS A 146 24.61 11.84 1.84
N TYR A 147 24.01 12.90 1.33
CA TYR A 147 23.65 12.99 -0.08
C TYR A 147 24.64 13.87 -0.83
N ASN A 148 25.61 13.22 -1.47
CA ASN A 148 26.74 13.91 -2.09
C ASN A 148 26.59 14.12 -3.60
N LYS A 149 25.38 14.35 -4.12
CA LYS A 149 25.20 14.70 -5.54
C LYS A 149 24.11 15.76 -5.73
N ASN A 150 24.47 16.87 -6.39
CA ASN A 150 23.46 17.75 -6.97
C ASN A 150 22.70 16.98 -8.06
N ILE A 151 21.37 16.93 -7.95
CA ILE A 151 20.51 16.35 -8.97
C ILE A 151 20.40 17.34 -10.13
N ASP A 152 21.27 17.19 -11.13
CA ASP A 152 21.25 17.97 -12.36
C ASP A 152 20.21 17.43 -13.36
N ARG A 153 18.94 17.53 -12.96
CA ARG A 153 17.77 17.15 -13.76
C ARG A 153 16.69 18.21 -13.59
N ASN A 154 15.86 18.42 -14.61
CA ASN A 154 14.69 19.27 -14.49
C ASN A 154 13.60 18.53 -13.70
N ILE A 155 13.56 18.74 -12.39
CA ILE A 155 12.59 18.13 -11.47
C ILE A 155 12.00 19.21 -10.56
N GLU A 156 10.68 19.20 -10.41
CA GLU A 156 9.95 20.05 -9.49
C GLU A 156 10.08 19.49 -8.07
N LEU A 157 10.56 20.31 -7.14
CA LEU A 157 10.54 19.98 -5.71
C LEU A 157 9.27 20.54 -5.08
N ALA A 158 8.54 19.68 -4.38
CA ALA A 158 7.34 20.01 -3.65
C ALA A 158 7.45 19.62 -2.17
N VAL A 159 6.70 20.32 -1.32
CA VAL A 159 6.59 20.02 0.11
C VAL A 159 5.13 19.84 0.50
N LYS A 160 4.87 18.86 1.37
CA LYS A 160 3.55 18.64 1.94
C LYS A 160 3.40 19.31 3.29
N ILE A 161 2.34 20.11 3.41
CA ILE A 161 1.92 20.81 4.63
C ILE A 161 0.52 20.29 4.94
N ASP A 162 0.41 19.39 5.90
CA ASP A 162 -0.77 18.52 6.06
C ASP A 162 -1.48 18.65 7.41
N ASN A 163 -1.06 19.62 8.23
CA ASN A 163 -1.56 19.83 9.57
C ASN A 163 -1.46 21.30 9.99
N TYR A 164 -2.18 21.66 11.06
CA TYR A 164 -2.31 23.04 11.52
C TYR A 164 -1.02 23.67 12.04
N THR A 165 -0.10 22.87 12.58
CA THR A 165 1.21 23.37 12.99
C THR A 165 1.98 23.87 11.77
N LEU A 166 2.03 23.06 10.70
CA LEU A 166 2.71 23.45 9.46
C LEU A 166 1.98 24.58 8.71
N TYR A 167 0.64 24.59 8.68
CA TYR A 167 -0.12 25.69 8.07
C TYR A 167 0.21 27.03 8.71
N ASN A 168 0.18 27.10 10.04
CA ASN A 168 0.47 28.34 10.76
C ASN A 168 1.93 28.75 10.57
N LYS A 169 2.86 27.80 10.69
CA LYS A 169 4.29 28.08 10.51
C LYS A 169 4.60 28.61 9.12
N TYR A 170 3.96 28.07 8.08
CA TYR A 170 4.10 28.60 6.73
C TYR A 170 3.52 30.01 6.64
N LEU A 171 2.34 30.30 7.18
CA LEU A 171 1.78 31.66 7.14
C LEU A 171 2.67 32.72 7.83
N GLU A 172 3.36 32.33 8.90
CA GLU A 172 4.23 33.21 9.70
C GLU A 172 5.59 33.49 9.04
N ASN A 173 5.99 32.73 8.02
CA ASN A 173 7.33 32.78 7.44
C ASN A 173 7.26 32.89 5.91
N ASP A 174 8.30 33.42 5.26
CA ASP A 174 8.45 33.23 3.81
C ASP A 174 8.80 31.75 3.50
N ILE A 175 8.63 31.32 2.24
CA ILE A 175 8.94 29.94 1.83
C ILE A 175 10.37 29.49 2.17
N LYS A 176 11.39 30.36 2.08
CA LYS A 176 12.78 29.97 2.36
C LYS A 176 12.97 29.72 3.85
N SER A 177 12.46 30.62 4.68
CA SER A 177 12.48 30.52 6.14
C SER A 177 11.66 29.31 6.63
N PHE A 178 10.49 29.07 6.03
CA PHE A 178 9.69 27.88 6.31
C PHE A 178 10.43 26.59 5.96
N MET A 179 11.08 26.50 4.79
CA MET A 179 11.79 25.29 4.39
C MET A 179 13.02 25.03 5.26
N LYS A 180 13.72 26.08 5.71
CA LYS A 180 14.80 25.94 6.69
C LYS A 180 14.29 25.29 7.98
N TYR A 181 13.22 25.83 8.55
CA TYR A 181 12.56 25.23 9.71
C TYR A 181 12.11 23.78 9.43
N TYR A 182 11.50 23.54 8.28
CA TYR A 182 11.03 22.20 7.90
C TYR A 182 12.18 21.19 7.83
N TYR A 183 13.35 21.56 7.32
CA TYR A 183 14.52 20.68 7.28
C TYR A 183 15.12 20.45 8.68
N GLU A 184 15.16 21.48 9.51
CA GLU A 184 15.67 21.40 10.89
C GLU A 184 14.79 20.46 11.74
N GLU A 185 13.47 20.64 11.72
CA GLU A 185 12.50 19.78 12.44
C GLU A 185 12.48 18.33 11.97
N ASN A 186 12.99 18.08 10.76
CA ASN A 186 13.08 16.76 10.16
C ASN A 186 14.49 16.18 10.20
N TYR A 187 15.46 16.85 10.84
CA TYR A 187 16.85 16.37 10.97
C TYR A 187 17.54 16.11 9.63
N ILE A 188 17.25 16.93 8.60
CA ILE A 188 17.80 16.77 7.25
C ILE A 188 18.51 18.00 6.70
N SER A 189 18.72 19.05 7.51
CA SER A 189 19.37 20.30 7.08
C SER A 189 20.74 20.09 6.43
N ASP A 190 21.54 19.17 6.98
CA ASP A 190 22.90 18.88 6.49
C ASP A 190 22.95 17.76 5.44
N SER A 191 21.79 17.25 5.01
CA SER A 191 21.73 16.06 4.18
C SER A 191 22.23 16.29 2.76
N GLY A 192 22.17 17.52 2.23
CA GLY A 192 22.51 17.87 0.85
C GLY A 192 21.52 17.35 -0.20
N ILE A 193 20.43 16.67 0.21
CA ILE A 193 19.51 15.97 -0.69
C ILE A 193 18.78 16.93 -1.64
N PHE A 194 18.49 18.14 -1.17
CA PHE A 194 17.61 19.07 -1.87
C PHE A 194 18.16 20.50 -1.85
N ASN A 195 19.24 20.75 -2.58
CA ASN A 195 19.71 22.10 -2.91
C ASN A 195 18.83 22.80 -3.97
N LYS A 196 17.55 22.42 -4.08
CA LYS A 196 16.60 22.97 -5.04
C LYS A 196 15.55 23.80 -4.33
N GLU A 197 15.17 24.92 -4.93
CA GLU A 197 14.04 25.69 -4.44
C GLU A 197 12.74 24.90 -4.58
N VAL A 198 11.93 24.92 -3.53
CA VAL A 198 10.55 24.41 -3.59
C VAL A 198 9.75 25.31 -4.52
N LYS A 199 9.09 24.70 -5.50
CA LYS A 199 8.22 25.42 -6.46
C LYS A 199 6.74 25.08 -6.28
N ARG A 200 6.41 24.12 -5.41
CA ARG A 200 5.05 23.67 -5.17
C ARG A 200 4.79 23.32 -3.71
N ILE A 201 3.61 23.67 -3.22
CA ILE A 201 3.13 23.26 -1.89
C ILE A 201 1.85 22.44 -2.02
N TYR A 202 1.80 21.35 -1.27
CA TYR A 202 0.61 20.52 -1.10
C TYR A 202 -0.08 20.94 0.20
N PHE A 203 -1.33 21.39 0.11
CA PHE A 203 -2.17 21.71 1.28
C PHE A 203 -3.27 20.66 1.47
N GLY A 204 -3.63 20.41 2.72
CA GLY A 204 -4.65 19.42 3.06
C GLY A 204 -4.03 18.09 3.48
N ASN A 205 -4.87 17.12 3.76
CA ASN A 205 -4.44 15.84 4.30
C ASN A 205 -5.21 14.72 3.60
N GLU A 206 -4.49 13.73 3.05
CA GLU A 206 -5.10 12.61 2.33
C GLU A 206 -5.63 11.52 3.28
N PHE A 207 -5.23 11.55 4.54
CA PHE A 207 -5.46 10.49 5.51
C PHE A 207 -6.50 10.86 6.59
N CYS A 208 -6.68 12.15 6.90
CA CYS A 208 -7.63 12.63 7.91
C CYS A 208 -8.35 13.93 7.52
N HIS A 209 -9.67 13.85 7.34
CA HIS A 209 -10.52 14.99 6.99
C HIS A 209 -10.55 16.10 8.06
N ASN A 210 -10.22 15.79 9.31
CA ASN A 210 -10.17 16.77 10.40
C ASN A 210 -8.91 17.64 10.36
N LEU A 211 -7.91 17.27 9.55
CA LEU A 211 -6.68 18.03 9.34
C LEU A 211 -6.70 18.87 8.06
N PHE A 212 -7.74 18.74 7.24
CA PHE A 212 -7.98 19.67 6.15
C PHE A 212 -8.19 21.09 6.73
N PRO A 213 -7.55 22.12 6.15
CA PRO A 213 -7.66 23.49 6.65
C PRO A 213 -9.11 23.97 6.61
N LYS A 214 -9.49 24.81 7.59
CA LYS A 214 -10.75 25.55 7.48
C LYS A 214 -10.68 26.48 6.29
N GLU A 215 -11.83 26.86 5.77
CA GLU A 215 -11.96 27.66 4.55
C GLU A 215 -11.13 28.95 4.54
N ASP A 216 -11.31 29.84 5.53
CA ASP A 216 -10.52 31.09 5.64
C ASP A 216 -9.01 30.83 5.64
N LEU A 217 -8.59 29.84 6.44
CA LEU A 217 -7.19 29.43 6.50
C LEU A 217 -6.69 28.92 5.15
N LEU A 218 -7.48 28.11 4.45
CA LEU A 218 -7.13 27.58 3.13
C LEU A 218 -6.94 28.70 2.10
N LEU A 219 -7.87 29.66 2.03
CA LEU A 219 -7.79 30.76 1.07
C LEU A 219 -6.54 31.61 1.32
N ARG A 220 -6.23 31.92 2.59
CA ARG A 220 -5.01 32.64 2.97
C ARG A 220 -3.73 31.89 2.61
N LEU A 221 -3.71 30.56 2.78
CA LEU A 221 -2.59 29.71 2.38
C LEU A 221 -2.37 29.76 0.85
N ILE A 222 -3.45 29.69 0.07
CA ILE A 222 -3.40 29.75 -1.39
C ILE A 222 -2.91 31.13 -1.85
N GLU A 223 -3.47 32.22 -1.31
CA GLU A 223 -3.07 33.58 -1.66
C GLU A 223 -1.60 33.84 -1.33
N LYS A 224 -1.12 33.37 -0.18
CA LYS A 224 0.32 33.46 0.17
C LYS A 224 1.19 32.68 -0.80
N ALA A 225 0.81 31.44 -1.13
CA ALA A 225 1.53 30.64 -2.13
C ALA A 225 1.56 31.34 -3.50
N TYR A 226 0.47 32.02 -3.88
CA TYR A 226 0.45 32.80 -5.11
C TYR A 226 1.41 34.00 -5.07
N ALA A 227 1.41 34.76 -3.98
CA ALA A 227 2.32 35.89 -3.77
C ALA A 227 3.80 35.45 -3.82
N GLU A 228 4.09 34.22 -3.37
CA GLU A 228 5.43 33.62 -3.42
C GLU A 228 5.73 32.88 -4.74
N ASN A 229 4.84 32.97 -5.73
CA ASN A 229 4.95 32.30 -7.04
C ASN A 229 5.12 30.77 -6.95
N LEU A 230 4.42 30.16 -6.00
CA LEU A 230 4.36 28.71 -5.82
C LEU A 230 3.13 28.13 -6.51
N ASN A 231 3.31 26.96 -7.10
CA ASN A 231 2.21 26.13 -7.53
C ASN A 231 1.52 25.50 -6.31
N VAL A 232 0.20 25.29 -6.41
CA VAL A 232 -0.58 24.72 -5.32
C VAL A 232 -1.20 23.40 -5.75
N THR A 233 -1.11 22.41 -4.86
CA THR A 233 -1.86 21.15 -4.96
C THR A 233 -2.74 20.97 -3.72
N LEU A 234 -4.03 20.68 -3.90
CA LEU A 234 -4.96 20.40 -2.79
C LEU A 234 -5.18 18.91 -2.61
N CYS A 235 -5.02 18.45 -1.37
CA CYS A 235 -5.10 17.06 -0.96
C CYS A 235 -6.38 16.80 -0.18
N PHE A 236 -7.33 16.11 -0.81
CA PHE A 236 -8.54 15.64 -0.14
C PHE A 236 -8.37 14.20 0.33
N THR A 237 -9.05 13.85 1.43
CA THR A 237 -9.22 12.45 1.82
C THR A 237 -10.23 11.75 0.92
N TYR A 238 -10.45 10.46 1.17
CA TYR A 238 -11.70 9.81 0.77
C TYR A 238 -12.94 10.64 1.18
N MET A 239 -14.01 10.58 0.39
CA MET A 239 -15.19 11.43 0.60
C MET A 239 -16.23 10.68 1.44
N ARG A 240 -16.81 11.38 2.42
CA ARG A 240 -17.97 10.86 3.17
C ARG A 240 -19.18 11.67 2.76
N GLU A 241 -20.33 11.01 2.68
CA GLU A 241 -21.59 11.61 2.24
C GLU A 241 -21.91 12.94 2.95
N ARG A 242 -21.86 12.94 4.29
CA ARG A 242 -22.08 14.16 5.11
C ARG A 242 -21.11 15.32 4.87
N TYR A 243 -20.00 15.09 4.16
CA TYR A 243 -19.01 16.11 3.83
C TYR A 243 -19.05 16.54 2.36
N ILE A 244 -19.90 15.93 1.51
CA ILE A 244 -20.00 16.26 0.08
C ILE A 244 -20.29 17.76 -0.09
N GLU A 245 -21.36 18.27 0.51
CA GLU A 245 -21.76 19.68 0.37
C GLU A 245 -20.69 20.64 0.91
N LYS A 246 -20.02 20.26 2.01
CA LYS A 246 -18.90 21.04 2.53
C LYS A 246 -17.73 21.09 1.54
N THR A 247 -17.39 19.95 0.92
CA THR A 247 -16.32 19.86 -0.07
C THR A 247 -16.66 20.67 -1.33
N LYS A 248 -17.90 20.58 -1.83
CA LYS A 248 -18.39 21.40 -2.94
C LYS A 248 -18.20 22.89 -2.65
N ASN A 249 -18.71 23.37 -1.51
CA ASN A 249 -18.60 24.78 -1.12
C ASN A 249 -17.14 25.27 -1.02
N ILE A 250 -16.24 24.42 -0.52
CA ILE A 250 -14.81 24.75 -0.48
C ILE A 250 -14.23 24.84 -1.90
N LEU A 251 -14.53 23.87 -2.76
CA LEU A 251 -14.02 23.84 -4.13
C LEU A 251 -14.55 25.01 -4.96
N GLU A 252 -15.81 25.44 -4.79
CA GLU A 252 -16.35 26.65 -5.43
C GLU A 252 -15.55 27.89 -5.03
N LYS A 253 -15.28 28.08 -3.74
CA LYS A 253 -14.50 29.25 -3.27
C LYS A 253 -13.06 29.23 -3.76
N VAL A 254 -12.44 28.05 -3.81
CA VAL A 254 -11.11 27.89 -4.40
C VAL A 254 -11.15 28.19 -5.89
N TYR A 255 -12.20 27.75 -6.60
CA TYR A 255 -12.37 27.98 -8.03
C TYR A 255 -12.54 29.48 -8.34
N ASP A 256 -13.38 30.19 -7.58
CA ASP A 256 -13.55 31.64 -7.69
C ASP A 256 -12.23 32.38 -7.44
N LEU A 257 -11.45 31.94 -6.44
CA LEU A 257 -10.12 32.49 -6.18
C LEU A 257 -9.16 32.26 -7.35
N CYS A 258 -9.18 31.07 -7.94
CA CYS A 258 -8.38 30.72 -9.12
C CYS A 258 -8.74 31.61 -10.32
N ARG A 259 -10.04 31.79 -10.59
CA ARG A 259 -10.55 32.68 -11.64
C ARG A 259 -10.10 34.12 -11.45
N LYS A 260 -10.29 34.66 -10.24
CA LYS A 260 -9.92 36.04 -9.89
C LYS A 260 -8.42 36.31 -10.09
N ASN A 261 -7.57 35.33 -9.78
CA ASN A 261 -6.11 35.45 -9.90
C ASN A 261 -5.56 34.93 -11.23
N ASN A 262 -6.42 34.38 -12.09
CA ASN A 262 -6.06 33.67 -13.30
C ASN A 262 -4.94 32.62 -13.09
N ARG A 263 -5.06 31.82 -12.02
CA ARG A 263 -4.07 30.78 -11.65
C ARG A 263 -4.73 29.43 -11.50
N LYS A 264 -4.08 28.40 -12.03
CA LYS A 264 -4.55 27.01 -11.90
C LYS A 264 -4.10 26.39 -10.58
N ILE A 265 -4.89 25.45 -10.08
CA ILE A 265 -4.56 24.60 -8.93
C ILE A 265 -4.71 23.14 -9.33
N GLU A 266 -3.85 22.30 -8.79
CA GLU A 266 -3.96 20.85 -8.95
C GLU A 266 -4.78 20.25 -7.80
N ILE A 267 -5.73 19.38 -8.11
CA ILE A 267 -6.56 18.68 -7.13
C ILE A 267 -6.18 17.21 -7.13
N ILE A 268 -5.69 16.72 -5.99
CA ILE A 268 -5.51 15.28 -5.77
C ILE A 268 -6.86 14.66 -5.43
N ILE A 269 -7.25 13.67 -6.23
CA ILE A 269 -8.43 12.85 -5.96
C ILE A 269 -8.04 11.55 -5.26
N ASN A 270 -8.69 11.29 -4.13
CA ASN A 270 -8.58 10.04 -3.39
C ASN A 270 -9.92 9.30 -3.27
N ASP A 271 -10.93 9.82 -3.98
CA ASP A 271 -12.27 9.29 -4.09
C ASP A 271 -12.82 9.66 -5.47
N TRP A 272 -13.41 8.69 -6.18
CA TRP A 272 -13.97 8.91 -7.50
C TRP A 272 -15.13 9.91 -7.50
N GLY A 273 -15.86 10.03 -6.39
CA GLY A 273 -17.00 10.95 -6.28
C GLY A 273 -16.60 12.42 -6.43
N ILE A 274 -15.34 12.78 -6.17
CA ILE A 274 -14.85 14.16 -6.35
C ILE A 274 -14.88 14.56 -7.84
N LEU A 275 -14.72 13.62 -8.78
CA LEU A 275 -14.70 13.93 -10.21
C LEU A 275 -15.97 14.66 -10.67
N SER A 276 -17.14 14.24 -10.16
CA SER A 276 -18.42 14.89 -10.47
C SER A 276 -18.50 16.34 -9.99
N ILE A 277 -17.74 16.70 -8.94
CA ILE A 277 -17.70 18.06 -8.38
C ILE A 277 -16.77 18.96 -9.22
N LEU A 278 -15.81 18.36 -9.94
CA LEU A 278 -14.78 19.07 -10.72
C LEU A 278 -15.12 19.19 -12.22
N GLU A 279 -16.22 18.59 -12.68
CA GLU A 279 -16.51 18.41 -14.11
C GLU A 279 -16.52 19.73 -14.89
N ASP A 280 -17.11 20.77 -14.31
CA ASP A 280 -17.28 22.12 -14.85
C ASP A 280 -16.13 23.09 -14.50
N LYS A 281 -15.05 22.61 -13.87
CA LYS A 281 -13.97 23.44 -13.29
C LYS A 281 -12.59 23.16 -13.88
N LYS A 282 -12.51 22.41 -14.98
CA LYS A 282 -11.27 21.94 -15.61
C LYS A 282 -10.41 23.04 -16.25
N ASP A 283 -10.98 24.23 -16.43
CA ASP A 283 -10.25 25.41 -16.90
C ASP A 283 -9.23 25.91 -15.86
N TYR A 284 -9.55 25.78 -14.56
CA TYR A 284 -8.66 26.17 -13.45
C TYR A 284 -8.16 25.01 -12.59
N PHE A 285 -8.80 23.84 -12.65
CA PHE A 285 -8.38 22.65 -11.92
C PHE A 285 -7.76 21.58 -12.83
N SER A 286 -6.52 21.21 -12.55
CA SER A 286 -5.92 19.97 -13.06
C SER A 286 -6.12 18.84 -12.05
N ILE A 287 -6.19 17.60 -12.51
CA ILE A 287 -6.54 16.46 -11.66
C ILE A 287 -5.38 15.47 -11.59
N SER A 288 -4.99 15.12 -10.36
CA SER A 288 -4.00 14.09 -10.04
C SER A 288 -4.65 12.91 -9.35
N LEU A 289 -4.27 11.68 -9.73
CA LEU A 289 -4.67 10.47 -9.01
C LEU A 289 -3.84 10.35 -7.73
N GLY A 290 -4.50 10.42 -6.58
CA GLY A 290 -3.84 10.37 -5.28
C GLY A 290 -3.38 8.98 -4.85
N VAL A 291 -2.57 8.97 -3.78
CA VAL A 291 -1.92 7.74 -3.28
C VAL A 291 -2.93 6.72 -2.73
N LEU A 292 -4.14 7.16 -2.37
CA LEU A 292 -5.18 6.24 -1.90
C LEU A 292 -5.84 5.48 -3.06
N LEU A 293 -5.84 6.01 -4.28
CA LEU A 293 -6.34 5.34 -5.48
C LEU A 293 -5.24 4.62 -6.27
N ASN A 294 -3.97 5.03 -6.12
CA ASN A 294 -2.80 4.27 -6.57
C ASN A 294 -2.53 3.06 -5.65
N LYS A 295 -3.36 2.02 -5.77
CA LYS A 295 -3.28 0.83 -4.92
C LYS A 295 -2.03 0.01 -5.23
N ARG A 296 -1.25 -0.27 -4.18
CA ARG A 296 -0.05 -1.14 -4.22
C ARG A 296 0.04 -1.96 -2.94
N LYS A 297 0.69 -3.13 -3.02
CA LYS A 297 1.02 -3.92 -1.83
C LYS A 297 2.20 -3.24 -1.13
N LYS A 298 1.92 -2.58 0.00
CA LYS A 298 2.89 -1.78 0.75
C LYS A 298 2.82 -2.16 2.22
N ASP A 299 3.81 -2.89 2.71
CA ASP A 299 4.00 -3.15 4.13
C ASP A 299 5.46 -3.57 4.35
N PRO A 300 6.18 -3.01 5.33
CA PRO A 300 7.56 -3.40 5.57
C PRO A 300 7.69 -4.88 5.96
N ARG A 301 6.61 -5.52 6.44
CA ARG A 301 6.59 -6.96 6.75
C ARG A 301 6.54 -7.85 5.51
N TYR A 302 6.32 -7.31 4.31
CA TYR A 302 6.36 -8.12 3.08
C TYR A 302 7.72 -8.79 2.87
N VAL A 303 8.81 -8.21 3.39
CA VAL A 303 10.15 -8.79 3.27
C VAL A 303 10.28 -10.15 3.97
N TYR A 304 9.40 -10.43 4.93
CA TYR A 304 9.32 -11.69 5.65
C TYR A 304 8.33 -12.67 5.01
N LYS A 305 7.68 -12.34 3.88
CA LYS A 305 6.84 -13.35 3.22
C LYS A 305 7.68 -14.38 2.51
N ASN A 306 7.24 -15.63 2.59
CA ASN A 306 7.76 -16.74 1.80
C ASN A 306 7.77 -16.39 0.30
N GLY A 307 8.89 -16.67 -0.36
CA GLY A 307 9.09 -16.33 -1.77
C GLY A 307 9.26 -14.83 -2.08
N TYR A 308 9.41 -13.94 -1.09
CA TYR A 308 9.50 -12.49 -1.35
C TYR A 308 10.69 -12.13 -2.25
N LYS A 309 11.87 -12.71 -2.01
CA LYS A 309 13.07 -12.34 -2.77
C LYS A 309 12.95 -12.71 -4.24
N GLU A 310 12.33 -13.85 -4.51
CA GLU A 310 12.10 -14.44 -5.82
C GLU A 310 10.99 -13.69 -6.57
N ASN A 311 9.95 -13.25 -5.85
CA ASN A 311 8.72 -12.72 -6.46
C ASN A 311 8.53 -11.19 -6.33
N LYS A 312 9.41 -10.45 -5.63
CA LYS A 312 9.26 -9.00 -5.44
C LYS A 312 9.13 -8.21 -6.76
N GLY A 313 9.73 -8.71 -7.86
CA GLY A 313 9.62 -8.10 -9.19
C GLY A 313 8.17 -8.06 -9.70
N LEU A 314 7.33 -9.01 -9.31
CA LEU A 314 5.90 -9.03 -9.65
C LEU A 314 5.11 -7.88 -9.01
N MET A 315 5.69 -7.18 -8.02
CA MET A 315 5.08 -6.02 -7.36
C MET A 315 5.48 -4.68 -8.03
N ALA A 316 6.41 -4.72 -8.99
CA ALA A 316 6.90 -3.52 -9.67
C ALA A 316 5.81 -2.83 -10.50
N GLN A 317 4.87 -3.59 -11.07
CA GLN A 317 3.73 -3.05 -11.81
C GLN A 317 2.43 -3.08 -10.98
N ASN A 318 1.49 -2.20 -11.30
CA ASN A 318 0.11 -2.28 -10.84
C ASN A 318 -0.86 -1.88 -11.97
N SER A 319 -2.12 -1.60 -11.63
CA SER A 319 -3.13 -1.22 -12.62
C SER A 319 -2.75 0.01 -13.46
N LEU A 320 -1.93 0.93 -12.95
CA LEU A 320 -1.50 2.11 -13.71
C LEU A 320 -0.59 1.76 -14.90
N ASN A 321 0.08 0.61 -14.85
CA ASN A 321 0.91 0.13 -15.96
C ASN A 321 0.05 -0.53 -17.07
N SER A 322 -1.24 -0.75 -16.84
CA SER A 322 -2.18 -1.24 -17.86
C SER A 322 -2.62 -0.10 -18.78
N SER A 323 -2.53 -0.30 -20.10
CA SER A 323 -3.01 0.66 -21.11
C SER A 323 -4.50 0.96 -20.93
N MET A 324 -5.32 -0.08 -20.74
CA MET A 324 -6.76 0.06 -20.55
C MET A 324 -7.11 1.00 -19.37
N PHE A 325 -6.43 0.83 -18.23
CA PHE A 325 -6.68 1.68 -17.07
C PHE A 325 -6.11 3.09 -17.29
N SER A 326 -4.93 3.22 -17.89
CA SER A 326 -4.33 4.52 -18.22
C SER A 326 -5.20 5.35 -19.19
N ASP A 327 -5.84 4.70 -20.15
CA ASP A 327 -6.78 5.32 -21.10
C ASP A 327 -8.07 5.74 -20.41
N PHE A 328 -8.60 4.89 -19.52
CA PHE A 328 -9.73 5.25 -18.67
C PHE A 328 -9.43 6.50 -17.83
N LEU A 329 -8.29 6.56 -17.13
CA LEU A 329 -7.90 7.73 -16.35
C LEU A 329 -7.74 8.98 -17.22
N LYS A 330 -7.21 8.83 -18.44
CA LYS A 330 -7.10 9.93 -19.41
C LYS A 330 -8.47 10.46 -19.81
N SER A 331 -9.44 9.56 -20.06
CA SER A 331 -10.82 9.96 -20.41
C SER A 331 -11.50 10.78 -19.30
N LEU A 332 -11.06 10.60 -18.04
CA LEU A 332 -11.53 11.36 -16.89
C LEU A 332 -10.82 12.71 -16.71
N GLY A 333 -9.81 13.03 -17.52
CA GLY A 333 -8.99 14.23 -17.38
C GLY A 333 -7.93 14.15 -16.27
N ILE A 334 -7.54 12.93 -15.88
CA ILE A 334 -6.48 12.72 -14.88
C ILE A 334 -5.13 12.68 -15.61
N GLU A 335 -4.28 13.65 -15.29
CA GLU A 335 -3.04 13.92 -16.03
C GLU A 335 -1.78 13.44 -15.30
N ARG A 336 -1.86 13.27 -13.97
CA ARG A 336 -0.73 12.96 -13.11
C ARG A 336 -1.04 11.88 -12.09
N TYR A 337 -0.05 11.07 -11.75
CA TYR A 337 -0.17 9.98 -10.76
C TYR A 337 0.77 10.20 -9.58
N GLU A 338 0.23 10.09 -8.37
CA GLU A 338 0.99 10.18 -7.12
C GLU A 338 1.48 8.78 -6.71
N TYR A 339 2.79 8.59 -6.70
CA TYR A 339 3.50 7.40 -6.23
C TYR A 339 4.14 7.67 -4.87
N GLU A 340 4.34 6.62 -4.07
CA GLU A 340 5.15 6.69 -2.85
C GLU A 340 6.35 5.78 -3.02
N ALA A 341 7.52 6.25 -2.60
CA ALA A 341 8.70 5.39 -2.47
C ALA A 341 8.43 4.37 -1.36
N CYS A 342 8.43 3.08 -1.71
CA CYS A 342 8.24 1.99 -0.76
C CYS A 342 9.25 0.88 -1.07
N GLY A 343 9.60 0.05 -0.08
CA GLY A 343 10.79 -0.83 -0.02
C GLY A 343 11.05 -1.90 -1.11
N TYR A 344 10.57 -1.71 -2.33
CA TYR A 344 10.88 -2.45 -3.55
C TYR A 344 10.85 -1.52 -4.77
N ASP A 345 11.37 -1.98 -5.91
CA ASP A 345 11.41 -1.15 -7.13
C ASP A 345 10.03 -1.07 -7.78
N ILE A 346 9.62 0.15 -8.11
CA ILE A 346 8.34 0.45 -8.75
C ILE A 346 8.58 0.82 -10.21
N GLU A 347 7.81 0.23 -11.11
CA GLU A 347 7.74 0.68 -12.49
C GLU A 347 6.74 1.83 -12.62
N ILE A 348 7.25 3.01 -12.94
CA ILE A 348 6.47 4.22 -13.15
C ILE A 348 5.73 4.10 -14.49
N ALA A 349 4.42 4.33 -14.48
CA ALA A 349 3.64 4.35 -15.71
C ALA A 349 4.07 5.56 -16.56
N LYS A 350 4.10 5.42 -17.89
CA LYS A 350 4.56 6.45 -18.84
C LYS A 350 3.65 7.70 -18.87
N LYS A 351 3.68 8.51 -17.80
CA LYS A 351 3.02 9.82 -17.63
C LYS A 351 3.75 10.63 -16.56
N SER A 352 3.46 11.94 -16.53
CA SER A 352 3.88 12.84 -15.46
C SER A 352 3.53 12.25 -14.09
N SER A 353 4.56 12.00 -13.28
CA SER A 353 4.43 11.27 -12.02
C SER A 353 5.12 12.01 -10.90
N SER A 354 4.48 11.99 -9.74
CA SER A 354 5.00 12.55 -8.50
C SER A 354 5.43 11.43 -7.58
N LEU A 355 6.58 11.56 -6.93
CA LEU A 355 7.10 10.57 -5.99
C LEU A 355 7.21 11.15 -4.59
N HIS A 356 6.38 10.66 -3.68
CA HIS A 356 6.38 11.00 -2.26
C HIS A 356 7.47 10.22 -1.54
N MET A 357 8.23 10.91 -0.68
CA MET A 357 9.25 10.31 0.16
C MET A 357 9.43 11.11 1.46
N PRO A 358 9.95 10.49 2.53
CA PRO A 358 10.37 9.08 2.64
C PRO A 358 9.29 8.13 3.19
N PHE A 359 8.13 8.67 3.57
CA PHE A 359 7.05 7.86 4.11
C PHE A 359 6.12 7.35 3.03
N TYR A 360 5.65 6.12 3.21
CA TYR A 360 4.58 5.54 2.42
C TYR A 360 3.47 4.98 3.31
N VAL A 361 2.23 5.09 2.87
CA VAL A 361 1.09 4.55 3.60
C VAL A 361 0.98 3.04 3.41
N THR A 362 0.84 2.29 4.51
CA THR A 362 0.62 0.83 4.47
C THR A 362 -0.84 0.46 4.64
N ASN A 363 -1.57 1.25 5.43
CA ASN A 363 -3.02 1.10 5.58
C ASN A 363 -3.70 2.44 5.79
N ILE A 364 -4.99 2.47 5.48
CA ILE A 364 -5.86 3.63 5.73
C ILE A 364 -7.12 3.12 6.42
N SER A 365 -7.54 3.83 7.45
CA SER A 365 -8.84 3.67 8.09
C SER A 365 -9.67 4.91 7.85
N GLN A 366 -10.98 4.74 7.79
CA GLN A 366 -11.86 5.89 7.85
C GLN A 366 -11.86 6.51 9.27
N TYR A 367 -11.51 5.74 10.30
CA TYR A 367 -11.62 6.13 11.68
C TYR A 367 -10.25 6.30 12.34
N CYS A 368 -10.16 7.26 13.25
CA CYS A 368 -8.93 7.55 13.97
C CYS A 368 -8.73 6.53 15.10
N THR A 369 -7.76 5.64 14.93
CA THR A 369 -7.32 4.67 15.95
C THR A 369 -6.80 5.36 17.20
N LEU A 370 -6.09 6.48 17.03
CA LEU A 370 -5.47 7.21 18.13
C LEU A 370 -6.53 7.85 19.03
N ASN A 371 -7.54 8.49 18.43
CA ASN A 371 -8.69 9.00 19.17
C ASN A 371 -9.43 7.89 19.91
N ALA A 372 -9.63 6.73 19.29
CA ALA A 372 -10.31 5.60 19.93
C ALA A 372 -9.54 5.10 21.16
N THR A 373 -8.22 4.92 21.04
CA THR A 373 -7.38 4.50 22.17
C THR A 373 -7.39 5.53 23.29
N LEU A 374 -7.17 6.81 23.00
CA LEU A 374 -7.09 7.84 24.05
C LEU A 374 -8.43 8.11 24.73
N GLN A 375 -9.57 7.90 24.06
CA GLN A 375 -10.89 8.10 24.66
C GLN A 375 -11.45 6.86 25.36
N THR A 376 -11.04 5.65 24.95
CA THR A 376 -11.71 4.41 25.38
C THR A 376 -10.76 3.34 25.91
N GLY A 377 -9.46 3.57 25.85
CA GLY A 377 -8.42 2.58 26.13
C GLY A 377 -8.32 1.46 25.08
N LYS A 378 -9.18 1.44 24.05
CA LYS A 378 -9.27 0.33 23.09
C LYS A 378 -9.16 0.82 21.65
N ARG A 379 -8.06 0.45 20.98
CA ARG A 379 -7.81 0.75 19.56
C ARG A 379 -8.92 0.29 18.61
N GLY A 380 -9.57 -0.83 18.92
CA GLY A 380 -10.64 -1.40 18.10
C GLY A 380 -12.00 -0.70 18.24
N LYS A 381 -12.23 0.09 19.29
CA LYS A 381 -13.51 0.79 19.53
C LYS A 381 -13.60 2.11 18.75
N GLN A 382 -13.33 2.03 17.46
CA GLN A 382 -13.33 3.17 16.56
C GLN A 382 -14.75 3.69 16.32
N LYS A 383 -14.92 5.01 16.43
CA LYS A 383 -16.16 5.71 16.10
C LYS A 383 -15.83 6.94 15.27
N LEU A 384 -16.87 7.46 14.62
CA LEU A 384 -16.75 8.68 13.85
C LEU A 384 -16.51 9.87 14.78
N VAL A 385 -15.34 10.48 14.65
CA VAL A 385 -14.95 11.64 15.45
C VAL A 385 -15.76 12.84 14.98
N LYS A 386 -16.63 13.37 15.84
CA LYS A 386 -17.40 14.62 15.57
C LYS A 386 -16.62 15.86 16.00
N CYS A 387 -15.92 15.78 17.13
CA CYS A 387 -15.11 16.86 17.69
C CYS A 387 -13.66 16.38 17.86
N CYS A 388 -12.84 16.58 16.82
CA CYS A 388 -11.46 16.11 16.84
C CYS A 388 -10.59 16.97 17.76
N LYS A 389 -9.96 16.35 18.77
CA LYS A 389 -9.00 17.00 19.68
C LYS A 389 -7.59 17.09 19.10
N LYS A 390 -7.37 16.57 17.88
CA LYS A 390 -6.08 16.56 17.19
C LYS A 390 -4.95 15.92 18.00
N TYR A 391 -5.23 14.83 18.72
CA TYR A 391 -4.22 14.08 19.47
C TYR A 391 -3.00 13.66 18.64
N CYS A 392 -3.14 13.55 17.32
CA CYS A 392 -2.02 13.25 16.40
C CYS A 392 -0.96 14.37 16.32
N THR A 393 -1.20 15.54 16.93
CA THR A 393 -0.17 16.57 17.12
C THR A 393 0.85 16.13 18.16
N ASP A 394 0.39 15.48 19.23
CA ASP A 394 1.21 15.19 20.41
C ASP A 394 1.56 13.70 20.53
N TYR A 395 0.76 12.81 19.94
CA TYR A 395 0.89 11.37 20.07
C TYR A 395 0.99 10.67 18.70
N VAL A 396 1.77 9.59 18.68
CA VAL A 396 1.85 8.63 17.58
C VAL A 396 1.81 7.21 18.14
N PHE A 397 1.33 6.24 17.36
CA PHE A 397 1.55 4.83 17.70
C PHE A 397 2.94 4.42 17.27
N MET A 398 3.70 3.90 18.22
CA MET A 398 5.00 3.32 17.98
C MET A 398 4.86 1.85 17.60
N TYR A 399 5.80 1.38 16.80
CA TYR A 399 5.93 0.00 16.36
C TYR A 399 7.35 -0.47 16.66
N PRO A 400 7.58 -1.79 16.69
CA PRO A 400 8.92 -2.34 16.86
C PRO A 400 9.94 -1.75 15.88
N LYS A 401 11.18 -1.52 16.35
CA LYS A 401 12.20 -0.77 15.59
C LYS A 401 12.45 -1.34 14.20
N HIS A 402 12.49 -2.68 14.07
CA HIS A 402 12.79 -3.35 12.80
C HIS A 402 11.73 -3.13 11.71
N LEU A 403 10.50 -2.76 12.08
CA LEU A 403 9.45 -2.50 11.10
C LEU A 403 9.58 -1.12 10.44
N LYS A 404 10.29 -0.17 11.06
CA LYS A 404 10.37 1.23 10.62
C LYS A 404 8.98 1.86 10.36
N MET A 405 8.07 1.74 11.33
CA MET A 405 6.67 2.19 11.18
C MET A 405 6.21 3.14 12.29
N ILE A 406 5.20 3.95 11.96
CA ILE A 406 4.38 4.69 12.92
C ILE A 406 2.90 4.61 12.55
N GLY A 407 2.04 4.77 13.55
CA GLY A 407 0.62 5.07 13.32
C GLY A 407 0.31 6.51 13.64
N ARG A 408 -0.16 7.26 12.66
CA ARG A 408 -0.55 8.67 12.82
C ARG A 408 -1.77 8.95 11.96
N TYR A 409 -2.54 9.98 12.31
CA TYR A 409 -3.79 10.30 11.62
C TYR A 409 -4.78 9.12 11.67
N ASN A 410 -5.36 8.73 10.54
CA ASN A 410 -6.16 7.52 10.42
C ASN A 410 -5.41 6.42 9.63
N SER A 411 -4.08 6.38 9.71
CA SER A 411 -3.27 5.54 8.85
C SER A 411 -2.01 5.01 9.54
N LEU A 412 -1.40 4.01 8.92
CA LEU A 412 -0.07 3.53 9.26
C LEU A 412 0.89 3.94 8.15
N PHE A 413 2.05 4.43 8.57
CA PHE A 413 3.12 4.86 7.68
C PHE A 413 4.37 4.05 7.97
N ALA A 414 5.04 3.64 6.91
CA ALA A 414 6.36 3.05 6.99
C ALA A 414 7.37 4.01 6.36
N PHE A 415 8.60 3.95 6.85
CA PHE A 415 9.68 4.82 6.42
C PHE A 415 10.66 4.06 5.51
N ASP A 416 10.93 4.62 4.33
CA ASP A 416 11.91 4.13 3.38
C ASP A 416 12.99 5.18 3.12
N ASP A 417 14.17 4.97 3.71
CA ASP A 417 15.35 5.82 3.54
C ASP A 417 16.14 5.52 2.25
N THR A 418 15.72 4.56 1.43
CA THR A 418 16.51 4.13 0.27
C THR A 418 16.79 5.31 -0.67
N LEU A 419 15.77 6.12 -0.99
CA LEU A 419 15.95 7.26 -1.90
C LEU A 419 16.65 8.46 -1.24
N LEU A 420 16.61 8.54 0.09
CA LEU A 420 17.38 9.53 0.85
C LEU A 420 18.87 9.17 0.91
N LYS A 421 19.23 7.88 0.76
CA LYS A 421 20.61 7.39 0.84
C LYS A 421 21.22 7.04 -0.52
N ASN A 422 20.40 6.83 -1.55
CA ASN A 422 20.84 6.40 -2.87
C ASN A 422 20.35 7.36 -3.97
N SER A 423 21.21 8.33 -4.30
CA SER A 423 20.94 9.32 -5.35
C SER A 423 20.82 8.72 -6.75
N GLN A 424 21.57 7.66 -7.06
CA GLN A 424 21.46 6.97 -8.35
C GLN A 424 20.09 6.32 -8.51
N LYS A 425 19.55 5.74 -7.44
CA LYS A 425 18.19 5.17 -7.47
C LYS A 425 17.13 6.24 -7.66
N LEU A 426 17.28 7.39 -6.99
CA LEU A 426 16.39 8.53 -7.23
C LEU A 426 16.48 9.02 -8.67
N ILE A 427 17.68 9.20 -9.21
CA ILE A 427 17.90 9.59 -10.62
C ILE A 427 17.26 8.58 -11.58
N SER A 428 17.34 7.28 -11.30
CA SER A 428 16.66 6.25 -12.10
C SER A 428 15.14 6.48 -12.15
N TYR A 429 14.49 6.79 -11.03
CA TYR A 429 13.07 7.14 -11.03
C TYR A 429 12.77 8.39 -11.85
N ILE A 430 13.64 9.40 -11.77
CA ILE A 430 13.51 10.65 -12.53
C ILE A 430 13.62 10.38 -14.03
N ASP A 431 14.65 9.65 -14.43
CA ASP A 431 14.89 9.27 -15.83
C ASP A 431 13.79 8.33 -16.37
N ASN A 432 12.99 7.71 -15.51
CA ASN A 432 11.85 6.84 -15.85
C ASN A 432 10.46 7.51 -15.64
N GLY A 433 10.39 8.84 -15.62
CA GLY A 433 9.11 9.58 -15.72
C GLY A 433 8.63 10.26 -14.43
N VAL A 434 9.40 10.19 -13.34
CA VAL A 434 9.15 11.05 -12.17
C VAL A 434 9.68 12.46 -12.44
N ASP A 435 8.78 13.42 -12.57
CA ASP A 435 9.11 14.83 -12.82
C ASP A 435 8.89 15.73 -11.59
N ARG A 436 8.37 15.15 -10.48
CA ARG A 436 8.15 15.84 -9.20
C ARG A 436 8.52 14.98 -8.00
N ILE A 437 9.33 15.51 -7.08
CA ILE A 437 9.55 14.91 -5.76
C ILE A 437 8.70 15.64 -4.73
N VAL A 438 7.95 14.90 -3.92
CA VAL A 438 7.12 15.44 -2.85
C VAL A 438 7.70 15.03 -1.50
N LEU A 439 8.14 16.03 -0.73
CA LEU A 439 8.66 15.84 0.61
C LEU A 439 7.50 15.72 1.60
N ASN A 440 7.45 14.60 2.31
CA ASN A 440 6.46 14.34 3.33
C ASN A 440 7.08 13.55 4.49
N PHE A 441 7.50 14.26 5.53
CA PHE A 441 8.16 13.70 6.71
C PHE A 441 7.23 13.45 7.91
N ILE A 442 5.90 13.47 7.65
CA ILE A 442 4.75 13.24 8.57
C ILE A 442 4.97 13.61 10.03
#